data_AF-A0A7C7UL15-F1
#
_entry.id   AF-A0A7C7UL15-F1
#
_cell.length_a   1.000
_cell.length_b   1.000
_cell.length_c   1.000
_cell.angle_alpha   90.00
_cell.angle_beta   90.00
_cell.angle_gamma   90.00
#
_symmetry.space_group_name_H-M   'P 1'
#
loop_
_entity.id
_entity.type
_entity.pdbx_description
1 polymer ?
#
loop_
_entity_poly.entity_id
_entity_poly.type
_entity_poly.pdbx_seq_one_letter_code
_entity_poly.pdbx_strand_id
1 'polypeptide(L)'
;MKLSAGEKLKLLLYNMRTGHLESYEFDIASAEGGVYKVYLPHSLYHKVETHFGKGPYTTVFTLTHGNYMLYGHLKNNREAKVTIEFEEK
;
A
#
# COMPACT_ATOMS: atom_id res chain seq x y z
N MET A 1 14.62 -8.96 6.01
CA MET A 1 15.00 -7.61 6.51
C MET A 1 13.88 -7.15 7.44
N LYS A 2 14.19 -6.67 8.66
CA LYS A 2 13.17 -6.21 9.61
C LYS A 2 12.94 -4.72 9.38
N LEU A 3 11.68 -4.31 9.18
CA LEU A 3 11.32 -2.90 9.08
C LEU A 3 11.55 -2.24 10.45
N SER A 4 12.04 -1.01 10.46
CA SER A 4 12.26 -0.24 11.68
C SER A 4 11.02 0.55 12.07
N ALA A 5 10.86 0.83 13.37
CA ALA A 5 9.83 1.72 13.86
C ALA A 5 9.91 3.09 13.15
N GLY A 6 8.78 3.57 12.63
CA GLY A 6 8.68 4.84 11.90
C GLY A 6 8.76 4.73 10.37
N GLU A 7 8.88 3.52 9.81
CA GLU A 7 8.76 3.33 8.37
C GLU A 7 7.30 3.51 7.91
N LYS A 8 7.13 4.29 6.84
CA LYS A 8 5.83 4.61 6.25
C LYS A 8 5.70 4.00 4.87
N LEU A 9 4.51 3.47 4.59
CA LEU A 9 4.11 3.06 3.25
C LEU A 9 3.46 4.25 2.55
N LYS A 10 3.96 4.59 1.37
CA LYS A 10 3.33 5.58 0.50
C LYS A 10 2.54 4.87 -0.59
N LEU A 11 1.25 5.18 -0.69
CA LEU A 11 0.35 4.70 -1.74
C LEU A 11 -0.01 5.84 -2.67
N LEU A 12 0.11 5.59 -3.97
CA LEU A 12 -0.32 6.46 -5.04
C LEU A 12 -1.43 5.76 -5.82
N LEU A 13 -2.64 6.32 -5.79
CA LEU A 13 -3.76 5.84 -6.58
C LEU A 13 -4.00 6.81 -7.73
N TYR A 14 -3.71 6.34 -8.94
CA TYR A 14 -3.81 7.13 -10.15
C TYR A 14 -5.00 6.67 -10.99
N ASN A 15 -5.90 7.60 -11.30
CA ASN A 15 -6.95 7.41 -12.29
C ASN A 15 -6.41 7.85 -13.66
N MET A 16 -5.99 6.87 -14.46
CA MET A 16 -5.42 7.08 -15.79
C MET A 16 -6.40 7.69 -16.79
N ARG A 17 -7.72 7.55 -16.55
CA ARG A 17 -8.75 8.14 -17.41
C ARG A 17 -8.86 9.65 -17.21
N THR A 18 -8.77 10.13 -15.98
CA THR A 18 -8.96 11.55 -15.65
C THR A 18 -7.65 12.29 -15.40
N GLY A 19 -6.54 11.57 -15.25
CA GLY A 19 -5.26 12.13 -14.81
C GLY A 19 -5.22 12.49 -13.32
N HIS A 20 -6.24 12.10 -12.54
CA HIS A 20 -6.31 12.41 -11.11
C HIS A 20 -5.40 11.48 -10.30
N LEU A 21 -4.57 12.06 -9.42
CA LEU A 21 -3.65 11.33 -8.55
C LEU A 21 -3.98 11.61 -7.08
N GLU A 22 -4.27 10.54 -6.35
CA GLU A 22 -4.40 10.55 -4.89
C GLU A 22 -3.11 9.99 -4.26
N SER A 23 -2.58 10.67 -3.24
CA SER A 23 -1.37 10.26 -2.52
C SER A 23 -1.67 10.10 -1.05
N TYR A 24 -1.29 8.95 -0.49
CA TYR A 24 -1.52 8.61 0.91
C TYR A 24 -0.23 8.12 1.56
N GLU A 25 -0.07 8.41 2.85
CA GLU A 25 1.03 7.91 3.67
C GLU A 25 0.46 7.24 4.91
N PHE A 26 0.92 6.00 5.16
CA PHE A 26 0.45 5.20 6.29
C PHE A 26 1.63 4.72 7.13
N ASP A 27 1.42 4.71 8.44
CA ASP A 27 2.35 4.07 9.36
C ASP A 27 2.23 2.55 9.23
N ILE A 28 3.37 1.87 9.23
CA ILE A 28 3.43 0.41 9.16
C ILE A 28 3.43 -0.13 10.59
N ALA A 29 2.43 -0.93 10.92
CA ALA A 29 2.34 -1.61 12.20
C ALA A 29 3.23 -2.87 12.20
N SER A 30 3.86 -3.12 13.35
CA SER A 30 4.82 -4.21 13.51
C SER A 30 4.15 -5.59 13.39
N ALA A 31 4.88 -6.49 12.74
CA ALA A 31 4.43 -7.82 12.35
C ALA A 31 4.45 -8.84 13.50
N GLU A 32 3.38 -9.62 13.65
CA GLU A 32 3.47 -11.01 14.11
C GLU A 32 3.80 -11.89 12.90
N GLY A 33 4.74 -12.83 13.02
CA GLY A 33 5.05 -13.79 11.95
C GLY A 33 5.72 -13.25 10.68
N GLY A 34 6.17 -11.98 10.67
CA GLY A 34 6.89 -11.38 9.52
C GLY A 34 5.99 -10.73 8.46
N VAL A 35 4.68 -10.62 8.73
CA VAL A 35 3.70 -9.87 7.92
C VAL A 35 3.39 -8.53 8.58
N TYR A 36 3.68 -7.44 7.88
CA TYR A 36 3.40 -6.10 8.37
C TYR A 36 1.99 -5.67 8.00
N LYS A 37 1.37 -4.85 8.87
CA LYS A 37 0.00 -4.40 8.66
C LYS A 37 -0.04 -2.90 8.38
N VAL A 38 -0.90 -2.51 7.45
CA VAL A 38 -1.17 -1.11 7.13
C VAL A 38 -2.67 -0.87 7.21
N TYR A 39 -3.05 0.06 8.09
CA TYR A 39 -4.44 0.40 8.35
C TYR A 39 -4.91 1.50 7.39
N LEU A 40 -5.79 1.14 6.46
CA LEU A 40 -6.38 2.04 5.48
C LEU A 40 -7.74 2.56 5.98
N PRO A 41 -8.09 3.84 5.73
CA PRO A 41 -9.44 4.34 5.95
C PRO A 41 -10.47 3.52 5.13
N HIS A 42 -11.65 3.28 5.71
CA HIS A 42 -12.75 2.50 5.09
C HIS A 42 -12.94 2.77 3.58
N SER A 43 -13.05 4.03 3.18
CA SER A 43 -13.26 4.41 1.78
C SER A 43 -12.11 4.01 0.85
N LEU A 44 -10.87 4.10 1.32
CA LEU A 44 -9.69 3.71 0.55
C LEU A 44 -9.52 2.19 0.56
N TYR A 45 -9.74 1.54 1.70
CA TYR A 45 -9.69 0.08 1.83
C TYR A 45 -10.61 -0.59 0.80
N HIS A 46 -11.89 -0.21 0.77
CA HIS A 46 -12.84 -0.78 -0.19
C HIS A 46 -12.50 -0.46 -1.64
N LYS A 47 -11.99 0.74 -1.92
CA LYS A 47 -11.56 1.12 -3.29
C LYS A 47 -10.39 0.26 -3.76
N VAL A 48 -9.42 0.02 -2.87
CA VAL A 48 -8.28 -0.86 -3.14
C VAL A 48 -8.74 -2.30 -3.29
N GLU A 49 -9.56 -2.81 -2.38
CA GLU A 49 -10.07 -4.19 -2.41
C GLU A 49 -10.89 -4.47 -3.67
N THR A 50 -11.78 -3.53 -4.05
CA THR A 50 -12.65 -3.66 -5.23
C THR A 50 -11.86 -3.74 -6.53
N HIS A 51 -10.78 -2.94 -6.66
CA HIS A 51 -10.02 -2.86 -7.92
C HIS A 51 -8.81 -3.80 -7.95
N PHE A 52 -8.19 -4.09 -6.81
CA PHE A 52 -6.88 -4.74 -6.75
C PHE A 52 -6.86 -5.96 -5.81
N GLY A 53 -7.98 -6.29 -5.15
CA GLY A 53 -8.05 -7.35 -4.14
C GLY A 53 -7.37 -6.96 -2.82
N LYS A 54 -7.03 -7.95 -1.98
CA LYS A 54 -6.42 -7.75 -0.65
C LYS A 54 -4.99 -7.17 -0.65
N GLY A 55 -4.58 -6.55 -1.75
CA GLY A 55 -3.30 -5.86 -1.90
C GLY A 55 -2.13 -6.81 -2.19
N PRO A 56 -1.00 -6.25 -2.64
CA PRO A 56 0.18 -7.02 -2.95
C PRO A 56 1.02 -7.27 -1.69
N TYR A 57 1.50 -8.50 -1.57
CA TYR A 57 2.35 -9.02 -0.51
C TYR A 57 3.81 -8.50 -0.56
N THR A 58 4.01 -7.23 -0.95
CA THR A 58 5.34 -6.62 -1.12
C THR A 58 5.31 -5.12 -0.85
N THR A 59 6.45 -4.60 -0.39
CA THR A 59 6.70 -3.18 -0.06
C THR A 59 6.91 -2.26 -1.26
N VAL A 60 7.21 -2.80 -2.43
CA VAL A 60 7.24 -2.05 -3.70
C VAL A 60 6.40 -2.79 -4.72
N PHE A 61 5.42 -2.12 -5.29
CA PHE A 61 4.50 -2.74 -6.23
C PHE A 61 3.82 -1.71 -7.14
N THR A 62 3.43 -2.17 -8.31
CA THR A 62 2.53 -1.46 -9.22
C THR A 62 1.44 -2.44 -9.62
N LEU A 63 0.19 -2.11 -9.31
CA LEU A 63 -0.99 -2.86 -9.72
C LEU A 63 -1.83 -2.00 -10.66
N THR A 64 -2.44 -2.62 -11.66
CA THR A 64 -3.30 -1.94 -12.63
C THR A 64 -4.59 -2.71 -12.82
N HIS A 65 -5.73 -2.01 -12.74
CA HIS A 65 -7.04 -2.59 -12.99
C HIS A 65 -7.95 -1.56 -13.66
N GLY A 66 -8.38 -1.87 -14.88
CA GLY A 66 -9.13 -0.93 -15.72
C GLY A 66 -8.36 0.39 -15.88
N ASN A 67 -9.00 1.50 -15.49
CA ASN A 67 -8.40 2.85 -15.56
C ASN A 67 -7.61 3.25 -14.31
N TYR A 68 -7.45 2.35 -13.34
CA TYR A 68 -6.77 2.65 -12.09
C TYR A 68 -5.40 1.99 -12.02
N MET A 69 -4.42 2.74 -11.53
CA MET A 69 -3.09 2.25 -11.17
C MET A 69 -2.85 2.53 -9.70
N LEU A 70 -2.45 1.51 -8.94
CA LEU A 70 -2.03 1.63 -7.56
C LEU A 70 -0.54 1.35 -7.48
N TYR A 71 0.24 2.33 -7.02
CA TYR A 71 1.66 2.18 -6.75
C TYR A 71 1.93 2.31 -5.26
N GLY A 72 2.64 1.34 -4.70
CA GLY A 72 3.08 1.38 -3.32
C GLY A 72 4.59 1.29 -3.22
N HIS A 73 5.18 2.11 -2.35
CA HIS A 73 6.61 2.03 -2.00
C HIS A 73 6.82 2.46 -0.56
N LEU A 74 7.89 1.96 0.06
CA LEU A 74 8.37 2.54 1.32
C LEU A 74 8.91 3.94 1.06
N LYS A 75 8.65 4.85 2.00
CA LYS A 75 9.20 6.22 1.97
C LYS A 75 10.72 6.26 2.21
N ASN A 76 11.34 5.14 2.57
CA ASN A 76 12.78 5.03 2.69
C ASN A 76 13.39 4.67 1.31
N ASN A 77 14.65 5.05 1.08
CA ASN A 77 15.40 4.64 -0.12
C ASN A 77 15.84 3.16 -0.07
N ARG A 78 15.20 2.33 0.77
CA ARG A 78 15.58 0.93 0.95
C ARG A 78 14.61 0.05 0.19
N GLU A 79 15.16 -0.75 -0.72
CA GLU A 79 14.41 -1.87 -1.29
C GLU A 79 14.26 -2.96 -0.22
N ALA A 80 13.18 -2.88 0.56
CA ALA A 80 12.70 -4.03 1.30
C ALA A 80 11.76 -4.84 0.40
N LYS A 81 11.76 -6.17 0.53
CA LYS A 81 10.70 -7.04 0.06
C LYS A 81 10.10 -7.73 1.28
N VAL A 82 9.13 -7.07 1.91
CA VAL A 82 8.38 -7.66 3.03
C VAL A 82 6.91 -7.69 2.70
N THR A 83 6.22 -8.68 3.26
CA THR A 83 4.78 -8.84 3.10
C THR A 83 4.05 -7.74 3.86
N ILE A 84 3.19 -7.01 3.15
CA ILE A 84 2.26 -6.05 3.73
C ILE A 84 0.84 -6.55 3.48
N GLU A 85 0.02 -6.53 4.53
CA GLU A 85 -1.42 -6.71 4.44
C GLU A 85 -2.13 -5.39 4.74
N PHE A 86 -3.15 -5.10 3.93
CA PHE A 86 -4.05 -3.98 4.18
C PHE A 86 -5.17 -4.43 5.10
N GLU A 87 -5.38 -3.70 6.19
CA GLU A 87 -6.52 -3.85 7.07
C GLU A 87 -7.32 -2.56 7.10
N GLU A 88 -8.62 -2.70 7.32
CA GLU A 88 -9.50 -1.55 7.55
C GLU A 88 -9.25 -0.99 8.95
N LYS A 89 -9.21 0.35 9.07
CA LYS A 89 -9.12 1.07 10.36
C LYS A 89 -10.48 1.35 10.97
#